data_AF-A0A8C4VI71-F1
#
_entry.id   AF-A0A8C4VI71-F1
#
_cell.length_a   1.000
_cell.length_b   1.000
_cell.length_c   1.000
_cell.angle_alpha   90.00
_cell.angle_beta   90.00
_cell.angle_gamma   90.00
#
_symmetry.space_group_name_H-M   'P 1'
#
loop_
_entity.id
_entity.type
_entity.pdbx_description
1 polymer ?
#
loop_
_entity_poly.entity_id
_entity_poly.type
_entity_poly.pdbx_seq_one_letter_code
_entity_poly.pdbx_strand_id
1 'polypeptide(L)'
;MAMTRGRLAMLAKEAAALEPPMAMAAAAEDEEEDEVPEEVTFERARAAAETERRQAGETARRDRELLKEKRRRREELFKEQKKRKLLPENVLKELTSRPRINNNNLSATTKQGKNRKKNEVRNRRRNNKGKKRVVRLKGRYMAVRLKDQDLTSQHQKVAKDFIQSHLYGPGTNRTTANQFFSFANKKSPVKKAAVQFVNKSWGKEKKQKAKHFKKYWMSKKKKKSPL
;
A
#
# COMPACT_ATOMS: atom_id res chain seq x y z
N MET A 1 -5.86 -16.43 -45.06
CA MET A 1 -4.99 -15.23 -45.09
C MET A 1 -3.86 -15.44 -44.10
N ALA A 2 -2.64 -15.48 -44.62
CA ALA A 2 -1.39 -15.68 -43.88
C ALA A 2 -0.81 -14.33 -43.42
N MET A 3 0.27 -14.44 -42.62
CA MET A 3 1.21 -13.42 -42.09
C MET A 3 1.04 -13.19 -40.56
N THR A 4 2.06 -13.24 -39.71
CA THR A 4 3.49 -13.55 -39.89
C THR A 4 4.09 -13.94 -38.54
N ARG A 5 4.93 -14.99 -38.59
CA ARG A 5 5.94 -15.37 -37.61
C ARG A 5 6.92 -14.21 -37.38
N GLY A 6 7.17 -13.85 -36.12
CA GLY A 6 8.19 -12.83 -35.84
C GLY A 6 8.31 -12.33 -34.41
N ARG A 7 8.48 -13.22 -33.41
CA ARG A 7 9.07 -12.82 -32.11
C ARG A 7 9.48 -13.99 -31.19
N LEU A 8 10.10 -15.03 -31.76
CA LEU A 8 10.57 -16.20 -31.00
C LEU A 8 12.02 -16.58 -31.32
N ALA A 9 12.90 -15.59 -31.50
CA ALA A 9 14.32 -15.80 -31.78
C ALA A 9 15.29 -15.01 -30.88
N MET A 10 14.79 -14.27 -29.88
CA MET A 10 15.62 -13.41 -29.00
C MET A 10 15.73 -13.93 -27.55
N LEU A 11 15.35 -15.18 -27.28
CA LEU A 11 15.36 -15.76 -25.93
C LEU A 11 15.92 -17.20 -25.89
N ALA A 12 16.76 -17.56 -26.87
CA ALA A 12 17.36 -18.89 -26.98
C ALA A 12 18.90 -18.87 -27.08
N LYS A 13 19.55 -17.80 -26.58
CA LYS A 13 21.02 -17.69 -26.59
C LYS A 13 21.62 -17.32 -25.23
N GLU A 14 20.96 -17.69 -24.15
CA GLU A 14 21.49 -17.50 -22.80
C GLU A 14 20.97 -18.57 -21.84
N ALA A 15 21.06 -19.83 -22.26
CA ALA A 15 20.75 -21.00 -21.44
C ALA A 15 21.64 -22.17 -21.88
N ALA A 16 22.96 -21.98 -21.82
CA ALA A 16 23.90 -23.08 -21.93
C ALA A 16 25.18 -22.74 -21.17
N ALA A 17 25.36 -23.42 -20.03
CA ALA A 17 26.62 -23.88 -19.43
C ALA A 17 26.84 -23.45 -17.96
N LEU A 18 26.49 -24.39 -17.07
CA LEU A 18 26.98 -24.60 -15.70
C LEU A 18 27.19 -26.13 -15.68
N GLU A 19 28.40 -26.70 -15.65
CA GLU A 19 29.33 -26.95 -14.51
C GLU A 19 30.35 -28.09 -14.92
N PRO A 20 31.34 -28.57 -14.12
CA PRO A 20 32.58 -28.00 -13.53
C PRO A 20 33.83 -28.92 -13.85
N PRO A 21 34.84 -29.12 -12.95
CA PRO A 21 36.05 -28.33 -12.68
C PRO A 21 37.37 -29.05 -13.06
N MET A 22 38.40 -28.32 -13.51
CA MET A 22 39.77 -28.84 -13.51
C MET A 22 40.79 -27.79 -13.07
N ALA A 23 41.55 -28.18 -12.06
CA ALA A 23 42.62 -27.44 -11.44
C ALA A 23 43.75 -27.12 -12.42
N MET A 24 44.18 -25.86 -12.45
CA MET A 24 45.58 -25.50 -12.65
C MET A 24 45.92 -24.39 -11.66
N ALA A 25 46.76 -24.75 -10.69
CA ALA A 25 47.49 -23.81 -9.87
C ALA A 25 48.48 -23.04 -10.75
N ALA A 26 48.45 -21.71 -10.66
CA ALA A 26 49.60 -20.86 -10.87
C ALA A 26 49.37 -19.55 -10.09
N ALA A 27 50.28 -19.29 -9.17
CA ALA A 27 50.35 -18.06 -8.40
C ALA A 27 50.74 -16.88 -9.30
N ALA A 28 50.02 -15.77 -9.14
CA ALA A 28 50.38 -14.38 -9.43
C ALA A 28 49.30 -13.57 -8.68
N GLU A 29 49.46 -13.27 -7.39
CA GLU A 29 50.17 -12.08 -6.89
C GLU A 29 50.05 -10.86 -7.82
N ASP A 30 49.22 -9.92 -7.35
CA ASP A 30 49.28 -8.47 -7.49
C ASP A 30 49.35 -7.83 -8.88
N GLU A 31 48.17 -7.49 -9.43
CA GLU A 31 48.00 -6.25 -10.20
C GLU A 31 46.67 -5.60 -9.76
N GLU A 32 46.72 -4.80 -8.70
CA GLU A 32 45.74 -3.72 -8.51
C GLU A 32 45.97 -2.73 -9.67
N GLU A 33 45.09 -2.75 -10.67
CA GLU A 33 44.97 -1.64 -11.61
C GLU A 33 44.47 -0.42 -10.83
N ASP A 34 45.42 0.35 -10.30
CA ASP A 34 45.21 1.72 -9.86
C ASP A 34 44.76 2.54 -11.09
N GLU A 35 43.46 2.52 -11.37
CA GLU A 35 42.84 3.45 -12.31
C GLU A 35 42.91 4.85 -11.68
N VAL A 36 44.04 5.51 -11.94
CA VAL A 36 44.35 6.87 -11.56
C VAL A 36 43.13 7.75 -11.85
N PRO A 37 42.57 8.45 -10.84
CA PRO A 37 41.43 9.32 -11.06
C PRO A 37 41.73 10.28 -12.20
N GLU A 38 40.85 10.33 -13.20
CA GLU A 38 40.92 11.25 -14.33
C GLU A 38 41.25 12.64 -13.76
N GLU A 39 42.39 13.23 -14.13
CA GLU A 39 42.83 14.53 -13.60
C GLU A 39 41.89 15.63 -14.11
N VAL A 40 40.75 15.78 -13.45
CA VAL A 40 39.77 16.80 -13.77
C VAL A 40 40.29 18.12 -13.20
N THR A 41 40.67 19.04 -14.07
CA THR A 41 41.02 20.39 -13.63
C THR A 41 39.86 21.00 -12.85
N PHE A 42 40.15 21.75 -11.78
CA PHE A 42 39.13 22.35 -10.91
C PHE A 42 38.06 23.16 -11.69
N GLU A 43 38.44 23.75 -12.81
CA GLU A 43 37.54 24.49 -13.70
C GLU A 43 36.54 23.56 -14.42
N ARG A 44 37.00 22.41 -14.94
CA ARG A 44 36.15 21.40 -15.56
C ARG A 44 35.20 20.78 -14.53
N ALA A 45 35.67 20.51 -13.31
CA ALA A 45 34.83 20.02 -12.23
C ALA A 45 33.75 21.04 -11.82
N ARG A 46 34.11 22.32 -11.73
CA ARG A 46 33.16 23.41 -11.44
C ARG A 46 32.13 23.58 -12.55
N ALA A 47 32.55 23.56 -13.81
CA ALA A 47 31.65 23.64 -14.96
C ALA A 47 30.68 22.45 -15.00
N ALA A 48 31.17 21.23 -14.78
CA ALA A 48 30.35 20.02 -14.71
C ALA A 48 29.30 20.13 -13.60
N ALA A 49 29.70 20.49 -12.38
CA ALA A 49 28.79 20.66 -11.25
C ALA A 49 27.70 21.73 -11.50
N GLU A 50 28.03 22.84 -12.17
CA GLU A 50 27.04 23.84 -12.55
C GLU A 50 26.03 23.34 -13.59
N THR A 51 26.49 22.56 -14.58
CA THR A 51 25.59 21.95 -15.58
C THR A 51 24.67 20.91 -14.96
N GLU A 52 25.20 20.07 -14.07
CA GLU A 52 24.42 19.07 -13.33
C GLU A 52 23.35 19.73 -12.48
N ARG A 53 23.68 20.80 -11.75
CA ARG A 53 22.71 21.58 -10.96
C ARG A 53 21.58 22.14 -11.84
N ARG A 54 21.90 22.63 -13.04
CA ARG A 54 20.89 23.11 -14.00
C ARG A 54 20.01 21.97 -14.49
N GLN A 55 20.61 20.87 -14.92
CA GLN A 55 19.88 19.70 -15.41
C GLN A 55 18.96 19.11 -14.33
N ALA A 56 19.42 18.99 -13.08
CA ALA A 56 18.62 18.56 -11.95
C ALA A 56 17.42 19.47 -11.67
N GLY A 57 17.61 20.79 -11.80
CA GLY A 57 16.52 21.76 -11.72
C GLY A 57 15.48 21.59 -12.84
N GLU A 58 15.94 21.32 -14.06
CA GLU A 58 15.06 21.11 -15.22
C GLU A 58 14.30 19.78 -15.15
N THR A 59 14.94 18.69 -14.74
CA THR A 59 14.26 17.39 -14.56
C THR A 59 13.17 17.49 -13.50
N ALA A 60 13.44 18.16 -12.38
CA ALA A 60 12.44 18.42 -11.35
C ALA A 60 11.23 19.24 -11.88
N ARG A 61 11.48 20.20 -12.79
CA ARG A 61 10.40 20.97 -13.45
C ARG A 61 9.58 20.09 -14.40
N ARG A 62 10.23 19.30 -15.25
CA ARG A 62 9.58 18.35 -16.16
C ARG A 62 8.72 17.34 -15.40
N ASP A 63 9.24 16.78 -14.31
CA ASP A 63 8.50 15.84 -13.46
C ASP A 63 7.25 16.48 -12.84
N ARG A 64 7.38 17.73 -12.38
CA ARG A 64 6.24 18.48 -11.86
C ARG A 64 5.17 18.70 -12.93
N GLU A 65 5.56 18.94 -14.18
CA GLU A 65 4.64 19.10 -15.30
C GLU A 65 3.95 17.78 -15.67
N LEU A 66 4.67 16.67 -15.74
CA LEU A 66 4.11 15.34 -15.96
C LEU A 66 3.06 14.97 -14.91
N LEU A 67 3.31 15.32 -13.63
CA LEU A 67 2.33 15.10 -12.57
C LEU A 67 1.06 15.96 -12.73
N LYS A 68 1.21 17.22 -13.17
CA LYS A 68 0.07 18.09 -13.49
C LYS A 68 -0.72 17.54 -14.68
N GLU A 69 -0.04 17.07 -15.72
CA GLU A 69 -0.70 16.47 -16.89
C GLU A 69 -1.46 15.21 -16.52
N LYS A 70 -0.86 14.31 -15.73
CA LYS A 70 -1.56 13.13 -15.18
C LYS A 70 -2.79 13.50 -14.38
N ARG A 71 -2.75 14.61 -13.63
CA ARG A 71 -3.92 15.14 -12.91
C ARG A 71 -5.01 15.61 -13.87
N ARG A 72 -4.66 16.41 -14.89
CA ARG A 72 -5.59 16.89 -15.93
C ARG A 72 -6.27 15.72 -16.66
N ARG A 73 -5.51 14.72 -17.10
CA ARG A 73 -6.04 13.51 -17.75
C ARG A 73 -7.06 12.77 -16.88
N ARG A 74 -6.79 12.65 -15.56
CA ARG A 74 -7.75 12.03 -14.62
C ARG A 74 -9.02 12.85 -14.47
N GLU A 75 -8.91 14.17 -14.42
CA GLU A 75 -10.07 15.07 -14.36
C GLU A 75 -10.92 15.00 -15.64
N GLU A 76 -10.28 14.93 -16.81
CA GLU A 76 -10.95 14.74 -18.10
C GLU A 76 -11.70 13.42 -18.16
N LEU A 77 -11.05 12.31 -17.79
CA LEU A 77 -11.71 11.00 -17.70
C LEU A 77 -12.89 11.02 -16.74
N PHE A 78 -12.80 11.73 -15.62
CA PHE A 78 -13.91 11.87 -14.69
C PHE A 78 -15.07 12.66 -15.31
N LYS A 79 -14.78 13.76 -16.00
CA LYS A 79 -15.79 14.55 -16.72
C LYS A 79 -16.46 13.72 -17.82
N GLU A 80 -15.68 12.97 -18.61
CA GLU A 80 -16.21 12.09 -19.64
C GLU A 80 -17.06 10.96 -19.05
N GLN A 81 -16.60 10.32 -17.97
CA GLN A 81 -17.40 9.32 -17.28
C GLN A 81 -18.70 9.91 -16.72
N LYS A 82 -18.68 11.14 -16.20
CA LYS A 82 -19.89 11.84 -15.73
C LYS A 82 -20.85 12.14 -16.87
N LYS A 83 -20.34 12.55 -18.03
CA LYS A 83 -21.13 12.73 -19.26
C LYS A 83 -21.72 11.41 -19.76
N ARG A 84 -20.94 10.32 -19.77
CA ARG A 84 -21.41 8.97 -20.17
C ARG A 84 -22.40 8.34 -19.18
N LYS A 85 -22.30 8.68 -17.89
CA LYS A 85 -23.27 8.27 -16.86
C LYS A 85 -24.55 9.10 -16.87
N LEU A 86 -24.60 10.19 -17.65
CA LEU A 86 -25.85 10.85 -17.96
C LEU A 86 -26.63 9.94 -18.93
N LEU A 87 -27.94 9.85 -18.74
CA LEU A 87 -28.80 9.16 -19.70
C LEU A 87 -28.65 9.83 -21.07
N PRO A 88 -28.67 9.07 -22.18
CA PRO A 88 -28.62 9.65 -23.52
C PRO A 88 -29.64 10.76 -23.67
N GLU A 89 -29.27 11.83 -24.36
CA GLU A 89 -30.08 13.04 -24.46
C GLU A 89 -31.50 12.76 -24.99
N ASN A 90 -31.64 11.73 -25.83
CA ASN A 90 -32.92 11.25 -26.36
C ASN A 90 -33.87 10.77 -25.25
N VAL A 91 -33.35 10.05 -24.25
CA VAL A 91 -34.13 9.56 -23.09
C VAL A 91 -34.51 10.72 -22.18
N LEU A 92 -33.61 11.70 -22.02
CA LEU A 92 -33.91 12.91 -21.24
C LEU A 92 -35.01 13.75 -21.91
N LYS A 93 -34.94 13.91 -23.24
CA LYS A 93 -35.97 14.60 -24.03
C LYS A 93 -37.32 13.92 -23.90
N GLU A 94 -37.38 12.59 -24.01
CA GLU A 94 -38.61 11.81 -23.83
C GLU A 94 -39.23 11.98 -22.43
N LEU A 95 -38.40 11.98 -21.38
CA LEU A 95 -38.85 12.22 -20.01
C LEU A 95 -39.37 13.65 -19.80
N THR A 96 -38.88 14.63 -20.56
CA THR A 96 -39.36 16.02 -20.49
C THR A 96 -40.60 16.29 -21.35
N SER A 97 -40.77 15.58 -22.47
CA SER A 97 -41.94 15.72 -23.35
C SER A 97 -43.16 14.96 -22.84
N ARG A 98 -42.97 14.01 -21.92
CA ARG A 98 -44.09 13.28 -21.29
C ARG A 98 -44.85 14.20 -20.31
N PRO A 99 -46.18 14.37 -20.45
CA PRO A 99 -46.97 15.17 -19.51
C PRO A 99 -46.83 14.61 -18.09
N ARG A 100 -46.44 15.46 -17.13
CA ARG A 100 -46.36 15.10 -15.72
C ARG A 100 -47.78 14.94 -15.17
N ILE A 101 -48.24 13.70 -15.00
CA ILE A 101 -49.47 13.41 -14.26
C ILE A 101 -49.19 13.71 -12.78
N ASN A 102 -49.65 14.86 -12.32
CA ASN A 102 -49.49 15.30 -10.94
C ASN A 102 -50.47 14.53 -10.04
N ASN A 103 -50.00 13.51 -9.33
CA ASN A 103 -50.77 12.80 -8.31
C ASN A 103 -50.85 13.63 -7.01
N ASN A 104 -51.40 14.84 -7.09
CA ASN A 104 -51.69 15.71 -5.95
C ASN A 104 -53.22 15.77 -5.71
N ASN A 105 -53.84 14.63 -5.42
CA ASN A 105 -55.23 14.57 -4.96
C ASN A 105 -55.31 13.79 -3.65
N LEU A 106 -54.75 14.33 -2.56
CA LEU A 106 -54.94 13.86 -1.18
C LEU A 106 -54.57 14.97 -0.19
N SER A 107 -55.29 16.10 -0.26
CA SER A 107 -55.63 16.97 0.89
C SER A 107 -56.31 18.25 0.36
N ALA A 108 -57.61 18.18 0.12
CA ALA A 108 -58.43 19.37 0.02
C ALA A 108 -58.64 19.92 1.44
N THR A 109 -58.08 21.09 1.73
CA THR A 109 -58.73 22.20 2.48
C THR A 109 -57.69 23.28 2.80
N THR A 110 -58.16 24.53 2.74
CA THR A 110 -57.52 25.80 3.15
C THR A 110 -56.59 26.53 2.16
N LYS A 111 -57.28 27.30 1.29
CA LYS A 111 -57.14 28.76 1.05
C LYS A 111 -55.75 29.37 0.74
N GLN A 112 -55.75 30.01 -0.44
CA GLN A 112 -54.98 31.15 -0.94
C GLN A 112 -54.15 31.99 0.06
N GLY A 113 -53.02 32.52 -0.43
CA GLY A 113 -52.57 33.85 0.00
C GLY A 113 -51.06 34.14 -0.08
N LYS A 114 -50.67 34.90 -1.12
CA LYS A 114 -49.61 35.93 -1.22
C LYS A 114 -48.21 35.73 -0.58
N ASN A 115 -47.21 35.96 -1.44
CA ASN A 115 -45.82 36.32 -1.14
C ASN A 115 -45.68 37.48 -0.12
N ARG A 116 -44.73 37.36 0.82
CA ARG A 116 -43.88 38.49 1.27
C ARG A 116 -42.64 38.01 2.01
N LYS A 117 -41.48 38.52 1.59
CA LYS A 117 -40.20 38.45 2.30
C LYS A 117 -40.30 39.22 3.63
N LYS A 118 -39.78 38.65 4.72
CA LYS A 118 -38.93 39.36 5.70
C LYS A 118 -38.24 38.37 6.65
N ASN A 119 -36.99 38.70 6.94
CA ASN A 119 -36.14 38.10 7.96
C ASN A 119 -36.80 38.17 9.35
N GLU A 120 -36.68 37.12 10.14
CA GLU A 120 -36.45 37.26 11.58
C GLU A 120 -35.78 36.01 12.17
N VAL A 121 -34.63 36.24 12.77
CA VAL A 121 -33.88 35.29 13.59
C VAL A 121 -34.66 35.05 14.87
N ARG A 122 -35.18 33.83 15.09
CA ARG A 122 -35.53 33.37 16.44
C ARG A 122 -35.16 31.91 16.65
N ASN A 123 -34.20 31.74 17.56
CA ASN A 123 -33.87 30.52 18.26
C ASN A 123 -35.13 29.82 18.78
N ARG A 124 -35.37 28.59 18.34
CA ARG A 124 -36.16 27.61 19.08
C ARG A 124 -35.49 26.24 18.99
N ARG A 125 -34.87 25.84 20.10
CA ARG A 125 -34.55 24.43 20.39
C ARG A 125 -35.85 23.64 20.32
N ARG A 126 -35.91 22.63 19.43
CA ARG A 126 -36.73 21.41 19.59
C ARG A 126 -36.33 20.36 18.55
N ASN A 127 -35.67 19.34 19.09
CA ASN A 127 -35.89 17.92 18.90
C ASN A 127 -35.91 17.32 17.49
N ASN A 128 -34.98 16.37 17.33
CA ASN A 128 -35.13 15.08 16.67
C ASN A 128 -35.47 15.13 15.16
N LYS A 129 -34.46 15.34 14.34
CA LYS A 129 -34.46 14.85 12.96
C LYS A 129 -33.72 13.53 12.93
N GLY A 130 -34.49 12.46 12.87
CA GLY A 130 -34.02 11.09 12.73
C GLY A 130 -32.94 11.01 11.66
N LYS A 131 -31.78 10.49 12.04
CA LYS A 131 -30.74 10.10 11.08
C LYS A 131 -31.39 9.12 10.12
N LYS A 132 -31.70 9.54 8.89
CA LYS A 132 -31.99 8.61 7.79
C LYS A 132 -30.78 7.68 7.72
N ARG A 133 -30.95 6.46 8.25
CA ARG A 133 -29.97 5.40 8.10
C ARG A 133 -29.85 5.17 6.61
N VAL A 134 -28.75 5.64 6.02
CA VAL A 134 -28.31 5.16 4.71
C VAL A 134 -28.32 3.64 4.82
N VAL A 135 -29.19 2.99 4.04
CA VAL A 135 -29.24 1.54 3.93
C VAL A 135 -27.85 1.12 3.45
N ARG A 136 -27.01 0.68 4.39
CA ARG A 136 -25.70 0.12 4.06
C ARG A 136 -25.99 -1.12 3.22
N LEU A 137 -25.67 -1.07 1.93
CA LEU A 137 -25.65 -2.24 1.07
C LEU A 137 -24.87 -3.33 1.80
N LYS A 138 -25.57 -4.43 2.09
CA LYS A 138 -25.07 -5.56 2.88
C LYS A 138 -24.10 -6.35 2.01
N GLY A 139 -22.86 -5.86 1.91
CA GLY A 139 -21.78 -6.53 1.18
C GLY A 139 -20.74 -5.55 0.69
N ARG A 140 -19.61 -5.43 1.41
CA ARG A 140 -18.40 -4.82 0.86
C ARG A 140 -17.69 -5.89 0.06
N TYR A 141 -17.96 -5.96 -1.25
CA TYR A 141 -17.19 -6.84 -2.13
C TYR A 141 -15.85 -6.18 -2.44
N MET A 142 -14.76 -6.88 -2.11
CA MET A 142 -13.41 -6.47 -2.44
C MET A 142 -12.92 -7.39 -3.55
N ALA A 143 -12.82 -6.88 -4.78
CA ALA A 143 -12.22 -7.62 -5.88
C ALA A 143 -10.69 -7.59 -5.71
N VAL A 144 -10.11 -8.74 -5.37
CA VAL A 144 -8.66 -8.93 -5.28
C VAL A 144 -8.27 -9.99 -6.30
N ARG A 145 -7.30 -9.69 -7.16
CA ARG A 145 -6.70 -10.69 -8.04
C ARG A 145 -5.82 -11.60 -7.20
N LEU A 146 -6.10 -12.91 -7.21
CA LEU A 146 -5.42 -13.89 -6.36
C LEU A 146 -3.88 -13.84 -6.49
N LYS A 147 -3.38 -13.61 -7.71
CA LYS A 147 -1.94 -13.53 -8.02
C LYS A 147 -1.26 -12.28 -7.48
N ASP A 148 -2.00 -11.18 -7.36
CA ASP A 148 -1.46 -9.94 -6.81
C ASP A 148 -1.34 -10.01 -5.29
N GLN A 149 -2.07 -10.92 -4.64
CA GLN A 149 -2.09 -11.03 -3.18
C GLN A 149 -0.75 -11.54 -2.62
N ASP A 150 -0.13 -12.50 -3.30
CA ASP A 150 1.17 -13.06 -2.90
C ASP A 150 2.31 -12.07 -3.19
N LEU A 151 2.29 -11.43 -4.36
CA LEU A 151 3.28 -10.42 -4.74
C LEU A 151 3.18 -9.16 -3.86
N THR A 152 1.97 -8.67 -3.59
CA THR A 152 1.77 -7.55 -2.66
C THR A 152 2.18 -7.93 -1.24
N SER A 153 1.94 -9.17 -0.82
CA SER A 153 2.41 -9.69 0.47
C SER A 153 3.95 -9.76 0.53
N GLN A 154 4.61 -10.23 -0.52
CA GLN A 154 6.08 -10.26 -0.61
C GLN A 154 6.67 -8.86 -0.60
N HIS A 155 6.21 -7.95 -1.47
CA HIS A 155 6.73 -6.59 -1.51
C HIS A 155 6.48 -5.85 -0.18
N GLN A 156 5.34 -6.08 0.47
CA GLN A 156 5.10 -5.58 1.82
C GLN A 156 6.02 -6.17 2.88
N LYS A 157 6.41 -7.44 2.78
CA LYS A 157 7.41 -8.06 3.67
C LYS A 157 8.77 -7.44 3.44
N VAL A 158 9.24 -7.37 2.19
CA VAL A 158 10.51 -6.73 1.83
C VAL A 158 10.56 -5.29 2.33
N ALA A 159 9.50 -4.50 2.13
CA ALA A 159 9.43 -3.13 2.62
C ALA A 159 9.44 -3.05 4.16
N LYS A 160 8.77 -3.98 4.86
CA LYS A 160 8.83 -4.03 6.33
C LYS A 160 10.22 -4.39 6.82
N ASP A 161 10.87 -5.36 6.19
CA ASP A 161 12.20 -5.82 6.54
C ASP A 161 13.23 -4.71 6.27
N PHE A 162 13.10 -3.99 5.16
CA PHE A 162 13.88 -2.78 4.85
C PHE A 162 13.71 -1.69 5.91
N ILE A 163 12.48 -1.33 6.28
CA ILE A 163 12.25 -0.36 7.36
C ILE A 163 12.84 -0.87 8.68
N GLN A 164 12.73 -2.17 8.95
CA GLN A 164 13.24 -2.75 10.18
C GLN A 164 14.78 -2.70 10.25
N SER A 165 15.47 -3.07 9.18
CA SER A 165 16.93 -3.06 9.13
C SER A 165 17.48 -1.64 9.20
N HIS A 166 16.90 -0.68 8.46
CA HIS A 166 17.43 0.68 8.35
C HIS A 166 17.02 1.61 9.50
N LEU A 167 15.78 1.52 10.00
CA LEU A 167 15.29 2.44 11.03
C LEU A 167 15.51 1.90 12.45
N TYR A 168 15.48 0.57 12.60
CA TYR A 168 15.54 -0.05 13.92
C TYR A 168 16.82 -0.85 14.13
N GLY A 169 17.47 -1.37 13.09
CA GLY A 169 18.70 -2.14 13.19
C GLY A 169 18.50 -3.65 13.36
N PRO A 170 19.52 -4.47 13.08
CA PRO A 170 19.47 -5.92 13.25
C PRO A 170 19.29 -6.30 14.72
N GLY A 171 18.38 -7.25 15.00
CA GLY A 171 18.15 -7.77 16.35
C GLY A 171 17.37 -6.84 17.29
N THR A 172 16.79 -5.75 16.78
CA THR A 172 16.15 -4.75 17.62
C THR A 172 14.82 -5.20 18.21
N ASN A 173 14.74 -5.13 19.53
CA ASN A 173 13.57 -5.46 20.34
C ASN A 173 12.48 -4.36 20.35
N ARG A 174 12.45 -3.49 19.32
CA ARG A 174 11.50 -2.38 19.17
C ARG A 174 10.30 -2.86 18.38
N THR A 175 9.10 -2.59 18.91
CA THR A 175 7.85 -2.86 18.19
C THR A 175 7.61 -1.79 17.14
N THR A 176 7.13 -2.17 15.95
CA THR A 176 6.73 -1.21 14.92
C THR A 176 5.53 -0.37 15.37
N ALA A 177 5.40 0.86 14.86
CA ALA A 177 4.31 1.77 15.26
C ALA A 177 2.92 1.14 15.09
N ASN A 178 2.69 0.45 13.97
CA ASN A 178 1.43 -0.25 13.70
C ASN A 178 1.13 -1.36 14.71
N GLN A 179 2.15 -2.07 15.19
CA GLN A 179 1.98 -3.08 16.23
C GLN A 179 1.71 -2.45 17.59
N PHE A 180 2.43 -1.38 17.94
CA PHE A 180 2.28 -0.68 19.21
C PHE A 180 0.88 -0.05 19.34
N PHE A 181 0.38 0.59 18.29
CA PHE A 181 -0.96 1.19 18.26
C PHE A 181 -2.07 0.24 17.80
N SER A 182 -1.78 -1.05 17.62
CA SER A 182 -2.78 -2.04 17.18
C SER A 182 -3.91 -2.17 18.20
N PHE A 183 -5.13 -2.47 17.70
CA PHE A 183 -6.27 -2.74 18.57
C PHE A 183 -6.01 -3.91 19.53
N ALA A 184 -5.26 -4.91 19.08
CA ALA A 184 -4.85 -6.05 19.91
C ALA A 184 -4.00 -5.59 21.12
N ASN A 185 -3.00 -4.72 20.90
CA ASN A 185 -2.23 -4.15 22.00
C ASN A 185 -3.07 -3.20 22.88
N LYS A 186 -4.00 -2.47 22.26
CA LYS A 186 -4.92 -1.59 22.98
C LYS A 186 -5.87 -2.36 23.89
N LYS A 187 -6.32 -3.55 23.50
CA LYS A 187 -7.25 -4.38 24.28
C LYS A 187 -6.57 -5.40 25.18
N SER A 188 -5.28 -5.66 25.03
CA SER A 188 -4.57 -6.60 25.90
C SER A 188 -4.52 -6.09 27.35
N PRO A 189 -4.65 -6.97 28.37
CA PRO A 189 -4.49 -6.58 29.77
C PRO A 189 -3.09 -6.01 30.05
N VAL A 190 -2.06 -6.66 29.51
CA VAL A 190 -0.67 -6.18 29.55
C VAL A 190 -0.36 -5.48 28.23
N LYS A 191 -0.04 -4.19 28.28
CA LYS A 191 0.39 -3.42 27.10
C LYS A 191 1.80 -3.81 26.71
N LYS A 192 2.02 -4.07 25.42
CA LYS A 192 3.36 -4.21 24.86
C LYS A 192 4.02 -2.84 24.85
N ALA A 193 5.21 -2.77 25.41
CA ALA A 193 6.06 -1.59 25.37
C ALA A 193 6.59 -1.33 23.95
N ALA A 194 6.85 -0.06 23.65
CA ALA A 194 7.41 0.36 22.36
C ALA A 194 8.81 -0.24 22.13
N VAL A 195 9.60 -0.34 23.20
CA VAL A 195 10.93 -0.97 23.22
C VAL A 195 10.94 -2.04 24.31
N GLN A 196 11.50 -3.21 24.02
CA GLN A 196 11.73 -4.25 25.03
C GLN A 196 13.23 -4.33 25.29
N PHE A 197 13.65 -4.08 26.52
CA PHE A 197 15.08 -4.10 26.85
C PHE A 197 15.64 -5.52 26.90
N VAL A 198 14.81 -6.49 27.26
CA VAL A 198 15.19 -7.91 27.36
C VAL A 198 14.43 -8.72 26.33
N ASN A 199 15.17 -9.56 25.59
CA ASN A 199 14.55 -10.47 24.65
C ASN A 199 13.78 -11.56 25.41
N LYS A 200 12.45 -11.51 25.33
CA LYS A 200 11.56 -12.47 26.00
C LYS A 200 11.65 -13.88 25.42
N SER A 201 12.21 -14.05 24.21
CA SER A 201 12.49 -15.38 23.65
C SER A 201 13.79 -15.99 24.18
N TRP A 202 14.62 -15.19 24.85
CA TRP A 202 15.85 -15.67 25.46
C TRP A 202 15.57 -16.82 26.45
N GLY A 203 16.31 -17.91 26.31
CA GLY A 203 16.19 -19.07 27.19
C GLY A 203 14.90 -19.88 27.05
N LYS A 204 14.00 -19.58 26.10
CA LYS A 204 12.79 -20.39 25.87
C LYS A 204 13.12 -21.84 25.52
N GLU A 205 14.13 -22.05 24.68
CA GLU A 205 14.59 -23.39 24.30
C GLU A 205 15.15 -24.15 25.51
N LYS A 206 16.04 -23.53 26.29
CA LYS A 206 16.56 -24.11 27.54
C LYS A 206 15.42 -24.46 28.51
N LYS A 207 14.41 -23.59 28.65
CA LYS A 207 13.22 -23.84 29.48
C LYS A 207 12.37 -25.00 28.96
N GLN A 208 12.23 -25.14 27.64
CA GLN A 208 11.53 -26.27 27.03
C GLN A 208 12.30 -27.58 27.23
N LYS A 209 13.61 -27.59 26.98
CA LYS A 209 14.49 -28.75 27.25
C LYS A 209 14.40 -29.17 28.72
N ALA A 210 14.48 -28.23 29.65
CA ALA A 210 14.33 -28.51 31.09
C ALA A 210 12.96 -29.09 31.44
N LYS A 211 11.87 -28.58 30.84
CA LYS A 211 10.52 -29.16 31.03
C LYS A 211 10.43 -30.58 30.46
N HIS A 212 10.98 -30.81 29.27
CA HIS A 212 11.01 -32.13 28.64
C HIS A 212 11.80 -33.10 29.52
N PHE A 213 12.98 -32.70 29.99
CA PHE A 213 13.81 -33.49 30.89
C PHE A 213 13.07 -33.82 32.20
N LYS A 214 12.43 -32.83 32.83
CA LYS A 214 11.62 -33.06 34.05
C LYS A 214 10.51 -34.08 33.81
N LYS A 215 9.78 -33.97 32.69
CA LYS A 215 8.74 -34.96 32.32
C LYS A 215 9.33 -36.36 32.15
N TYR A 216 10.43 -36.47 31.41
CA TYR A 216 11.12 -37.73 31.16
C TYR A 216 11.63 -38.36 32.48
N TRP A 217 12.26 -37.56 33.35
CA TRP A 217 12.76 -38.00 34.64
C TRP A 217 11.64 -38.50 35.56
N MET A 218 10.51 -37.78 35.64
CA MET A 218 9.34 -38.22 36.43
C MET A 218 8.74 -39.51 35.88
N SER A 219 8.64 -39.65 34.55
CA SER A 219 8.16 -40.90 33.92
C SER A 219 9.10 -42.07 34.22
N LYS A 220 10.41 -41.87 34.14
CA LYS A 220 11.42 -42.89 34.47
C LYS A 220 11.37 -43.28 35.95
N LYS A 221 11.14 -42.32 36.86
CA LYS A 221 11.00 -42.58 38.30
C LYS A 221 9.73 -43.40 38.59
N LYS A 222 8.59 -43.04 38.01
CA LYS A 222 7.33 -43.80 38.16
C LYS A 222 7.41 -45.23 37.62
N LYS A 223 8.18 -45.49 36.56
CA LYS A 223 8.42 -46.85 36.04
C LYS A 223 9.34 -47.70 36.94
N LYS A 224 10.15 -47.08 37.79
CA LYS A 224 11.11 -47.75 38.69
C LYS A 224 10.57 -47.98 40.11
N SER A 225 9.35 -47.53 40.40
CA SER A 225 8.67 -47.80 41.67
C SER A 225 7.65 -48.93 41.41
N PRO A 226 8.00 -50.21 41.61
CA PRO A 226 6.99 -51.26 41.65
C PRO A 226 6.15 -51.05 42.92
N LEU A 227 4.84 -51.30 42.79
CA LEU A 227 3.92 -51.47 43.93
C LEU A 227 4.33 -52.70 44.74
#